data_AF-A0A846S2X4-F1
#
_entry.id   AF-A0A846S2X4-F1
#
_cell.length_a   1.000
_cell.length_b   1.000
_cell.length_c   1.000
_cell.angle_alpha   90.00
_cell.angle_beta   90.00
_cell.angle_gamma   90.00
#
_symmetry.space_group_name_H-M   'P 1'
#
loop_
_entity.id
_entity.type
_entity.pdbx_description
1 polymer ?
#
loop_
_entity_poly.entity_id
_entity_poly.type
_entity_poly.pdbx_seq_one_letter_code
_entity_poly.pdbx_strand_id
1 'polypeptide(L)'
;MRYENPLYLAEEAATLDLIADERVVLGVSRGSPEPAERGWEVFGYSDSKDAKGADMAREKFATFMSAIRGEKLAPADPMQFGPGHRLRIEPH
;
A
#
# COMPACT_ATOMS: atom_id res chain seq x y z
N MET A 1 -0.81 8.21 3.57
CA MET A 1 -0.31 6.86 3.93
C MET A 1 -0.88 6.31 5.23
N ARG A 2 -0.99 7.06 6.34
CA ARG A 2 -1.50 6.47 7.60
C ARG A 2 -2.92 5.89 7.52
N TYR A 3 -3.76 6.44 6.65
CA TYR A 3 -5.13 6.00 6.39
C TYR A 3 -5.26 4.90 5.33
N GLU A 4 -4.16 4.49 4.70
CA GLU A 4 -4.25 3.73 3.46
C GLU A 4 -3.88 2.26 3.65
N ASN A 5 -4.45 1.37 2.82
CA ASN A 5 -3.92 0.02 2.64
C ASN A 5 -2.89 0.05 1.50
N PRO A 6 -1.61 -0.22 1.77
CA PRO A 6 -0.55 -0.02 0.78
C PRO A 6 -0.61 -0.97 -0.42
N LEU A 7 -1.14 -2.20 -0.26
CA LEU A 7 -1.23 -3.14 -1.38
C LEU A 7 -2.42 -2.81 -2.29
N TYR A 8 -3.55 -2.43 -1.69
CA TYR A 8 -4.72 -1.98 -2.43
C TYR A 8 -4.44 -0.68 -3.20
N LEU A 9 -3.76 0.29 -2.58
CA LEU A 9 -3.34 1.51 -3.28
C LEU A 9 -2.41 1.19 -4.48
N ALA A 10 -1.55 0.17 -4.38
CA ALA A 10 -0.68 -0.21 -5.49
C ALA A 10 -1.46 -0.80 -6.68
N GLU A 11 -2.47 -1.64 -6.40
CA GLU A 11 -3.39 -2.18 -7.41
C GLU A 11 -4.19 -1.07 -8.11
N GLU A 12 -4.75 -0.13 -7.34
CA GLU A 12 -5.47 1.03 -7.88
C GLU A 12 -4.56 1.95 -8.71
N ALA A 13 -3.33 2.20 -8.23
CA ALA A 13 -2.34 3.00 -8.93
C ALA A 13 -1.97 2.39 -10.28
N ALA A 14 -1.69 1.10 -10.32
CA ALA A 14 -1.35 0.40 -11.56
C ALA A 14 -2.55 0.33 -12.52
N THR A 15 -3.75 0.09 -12.00
CA THR A 15 -4.98 0.11 -12.80
C THR A 15 -5.20 1.48 -13.43
N LEU A 16 -5.05 2.55 -12.65
CA LEU A 16 -5.18 3.92 -13.15
C LEU A 16 -4.11 4.24 -14.19
N ASP A 17 -2.88 3.78 -13.99
CA ASP A 17 -1.78 4.02 -14.93
C ASP A 17 -2.01 3.32 -16.27
N LEU A 18 -2.50 2.08 -16.26
CA LEU A 18 -2.92 1.38 -17.47
C LEU A 18 -4.05 2.11 -18.20
N ILE A 19 -5.07 2.59 -17.48
CA ILE A 19 -6.17 3.37 -18.08
C ILE A 19 -5.65 4.70 -18.64
N ALA A 20 -4.63 5.27 -17.99
CA ALA A 20 -4.02 6.53 -18.39
C ALA A 20 -2.94 6.36 -19.47
N ASP A 21 -2.67 5.16 -19.99
CA ASP A 21 -1.59 4.92 -20.95
C ASP A 21 -0.22 5.36 -20.39
N GLU A 22 0.10 4.91 -19.17
CA GLU A 22 1.40 5.12 -18.48
C GLU A 22 1.74 6.59 -18.19
N ARG A 23 0.73 7.42 -17.90
CA ARG A 23 0.89 8.87 -17.67
C ARG A 23 0.66 9.30 -16.22
N VAL A 24 0.47 8.38 -15.29
CA VAL A 24 0.18 8.73 -13.90
C VAL A 24 1.46 9.19 -13.19
N VAL A 25 1.32 10.27 -12.43
CA VAL A 25 2.33 10.72 -11.46
C VAL A 25 1.66 10.84 -10.10
N LEU A 26 2.16 10.10 -9.11
CA LEU A 26 1.58 10.07 -7.77
C LEU A 26 2.35 10.93 -6.77
N GLY A 27 1.65 11.89 -6.18
CA GLY A 27 2.11 12.60 -5.00
C GLY A 27 1.69 11.85 -3.73
N VAL A 28 2.66 11.25 -3.02
CA VAL A 28 2.40 10.49 -1.80
C VAL A 28 2.89 11.24 -0.57
N SER A 29 2.08 11.29 0.48
CA SER A 29 2.46 11.86 1.76
C SER A 29 2.00 11.00 2.94
N ARG A 30 2.54 11.29 4.12
CA ARG A 30 2.06 10.71 5.38
C ARG A 30 0.55 10.91 5.57
N GLY A 31 0.03 12.08 5.19
CA GLY A 31 -1.29 12.65 5.53
C GLY A 31 -1.13 13.81 6.54
N SER A 32 -1.97 14.86 6.50
CA SER A 32 -1.89 15.97 7.47
C SER A 32 -2.52 15.59 8.81
N PRO A 33 -1.78 15.55 9.94
CA PRO A 33 -2.31 15.11 11.23
C PRO A 33 -3.30 16.09 11.88
N GLU A 34 -3.50 17.27 11.31
CA GLU A 34 -4.05 18.45 11.99
C GLU A 34 -5.57 18.46 12.22
N PRO A 35 -6.43 17.87 11.36
CA PRO A 35 -7.88 17.94 11.59
C PRO A 35 -8.46 16.78 12.41
N ALA A 36 -7.74 15.67 12.57
CA ALA A 36 -8.29 14.46 13.20
C ALA A 36 -7.32 13.84 14.21
N GLU A 37 -7.69 13.88 15.49
CA GLU A 37 -6.97 13.16 16.55
C GLU A 37 -7.04 11.66 16.30
N ARG A 38 -5.88 11.01 16.20
CA ARG A 38 -5.74 9.56 15.94
C ARG A 38 -6.64 9.03 14.82
N GLY A 39 -6.96 9.85 13.81
CA GLY A 39 -8.04 9.52 12.87
C GLY A 39 -7.85 8.23 12.07
N TRP A 40 -6.62 7.70 11.99
CA TRP A 40 -6.36 6.42 11.31
C TRP A 40 -7.05 5.24 12.00
N GLU A 41 -7.41 5.37 13.27
CA GLU A 41 -8.18 4.38 14.02
C GLU A 41 -9.60 4.19 13.47
N VAL A 42 -10.21 5.24 12.94
CA VAL A 42 -11.52 5.17 12.28
C VAL A 42 -11.46 4.32 11.01
N PHE A 43 -10.29 4.26 10.37
CA PHE A 43 -10.03 3.41 9.21
C PHE A 43 -9.61 1.98 9.61
N GLY A 44 -9.68 1.65 10.90
CA GLY A 44 -9.38 0.32 11.43
C GLY A 44 -7.89 0.05 11.67
N TYR A 45 -7.02 1.06 11.66
CA TYR A 45 -5.60 0.88 11.95
C TYR A 45 -5.29 1.21 13.41
N SER A 46 -4.66 0.29 14.14
CA SER A 46 -4.37 0.45 15.57
C SER A 46 -2.88 0.48 15.94
N ASP A 47 -2.00 0.06 15.03
CA ASP A 47 -0.67 -0.42 15.42
C ASP A 47 0.39 0.68 15.55
N SER A 48 -0.01 1.95 15.45
CA SER A 48 0.91 3.08 15.57
C SER A 48 1.25 3.36 17.03
N LYS A 49 2.55 3.48 17.31
CA LYS A 49 3.09 3.94 18.61
C LYS A 49 3.34 5.45 18.60
N ASP A 50 3.31 6.08 17.44
CA ASP A 50 3.47 7.52 17.25
C ASP A 50 2.11 8.24 17.33
N ALA A 51 2.03 9.33 18.10
CA ALA A 51 0.80 10.09 18.30
C ALA A 51 0.23 10.74 17.02
N LYS A 52 0.95 10.70 15.90
CA LYS A 52 0.54 11.22 14.58
C LYS A 52 0.52 10.14 13.49
N GLY A 53 0.68 8.85 13.84
CA GLY A 53 0.65 7.75 12.87
C GLY A 53 1.88 7.71 11.96
N ALA A 54 2.99 8.36 12.33
CA ALA A 54 4.13 8.57 11.44
C ALA A 54 4.94 7.29 11.16
N ASP A 55 5.11 6.44 12.17
CA ASP A 55 5.75 5.13 12.08
C ASP A 55 5.01 4.20 11.09
N MET A 56 3.71 4.04 11.30
CA MET A 56 2.83 3.24 10.45
C MET A 56 2.82 3.77 9.02
N ALA A 57 2.74 5.09 8.82
CA ALA A 57 2.77 5.66 7.48
C ALA A 57 4.08 5.37 6.74
N ARG A 58 5.21 5.37 7.45
CA ARG A 58 6.52 5.05 6.88
C ARG A 58 6.62 3.59 6.49
N GLU A 59 6.15 2.68 7.35
CA GLU A 59 6.11 1.24 7.07
C GLU A 59 5.19 0.93 5.87
N LYS A 60 3.98 1.49 5.87
CA LYS A 60 3.05 1.38 4.73
C LYS A 60 3.65 1.92 3.44
N PHE A 61 4.38 3.04 3.50
CA PHE A 61 5.06 3.58 2.32
C PHE A 61 6.12 2.61 1.78
N ALA A 62 6.91 1.97 2.64
CA ALA A 62 7.89 0.97 2.20
C ALA A 62 7.19 -0.21 1.50
N THR A 63 6.10 -0.74 2.07
CA THR A 63 5.30 -1.81 1.44
C THR A 63 4.71 -1.39 0.10
N PHE A 64 4.17 -0.17 0.00
CA PHE A 64 3.67 0.39 -1.26
C PHE A 64 4.78 0.47 -2.31
N MET A 65 5.97 0.97 -1.93
CA MET A 65 7.12 1.04 -2.84
C MET A 65 7.59 -0.33 -3.34
N SER A 66 7.58 -1.36 -2.49
CA SER A 66 7.84 -2.75 -2.92
C SER A 66 6.79 -3.25 -3.91
N ALA A 67 5.51 -2.98 -3.65
CA ALA A 67 4.41 -3.41 -4.51
C ALA A 67 4.48 -2.77 -5.91
N ILE A 68 4.64 -1.45 -6.00
CA ILE A 68 4.72 -0.75 -7.31
C ILE A 68 5.98 -1.09 -8.11
N ARG A 69 7.03 -1.63 -7.46
CA ARG A 69 8.22 -2.16 -8.14
C ARG A 69 8.02 -3.58 -8.69
N GLY A 70 6.86 -4.19 -8.45
CA GLY A 70 6.55 -5.55 -8.91
C GLY A 70 7.17 -6.64 -8.05
N GLU A 71 7.56 -6.35 -6.80
CA GLU A 71 8.05 -7.39 -5.90
C GLU A 71 6.95 -8.42 -5.59
N LYS A 72 7.34 -9.68 -5.43
CA LYS A 72 6.42 -10.79 -5.14
C LYS A 72 6.11 -10.85 -3.65
N LEU A 73 4.96 -10.29 -3.24
CA LEU A 73 4.56 -10.04 -1.85
C LEU A 73 3.51 -11.02 -1.30
N ALA A 74 2.63 -11.57 -2.11
CA ALA A 74 1.60 -12.49 -1.64
C ALA A 74 2.08 -13.95 -1.79
N PRO A 75 1.93 -14.84 -0.80
CA PRO A 75 2.16 -16.26 -1.03
C PRO A 75 1.19 -16.76 -2.11
N ALA A 76 1.71 -17.49 -3.09
CA ALA A 76 0.88 -18.15 -4.10
C ALA A 76 0.19 -19.37 -3.49
N ASP A 77 -1.01 -19.69 -3.98
CA ASP A 77 -1.66 -20.96 -3.67
C ASP A 77 -0.79 -22.13 -4.19
N PRO A 78 -0.28 -23.01 -3.30
CA PRO A 78 0.57 -24.11 -3.71
C PRO A 78 -0.11 -25.11 -4.65
N MET A 79 -1.44 -25.21 -4.63
CA MET A 79 -2.17 -26.10 -5.53
C MET A 79 -2.17 -25.61 -6.98
N GLN A 80 -2.02 -24.30 -7.18
CA GLN A 80 -2.03 -23.68 -8.51
C GLN A 80 -0.62 -23.40 -9.03
N PHE A 81 0.30 -22.99 -8.15
CA PHE A 81 1.63 -22.51 -8.54
C PHE A 81 2.77 -23.40 -8.07
N GLY A 82 2.50 -24.45 -7.28
CA GLY A 82 3.52 -25.21 -6.57
C GLY A 82 4.00 -24.51 -5.28
N PRO A 83 4.72 -25.24 -4.40
CA PRO A 83 5.13 -24.72 -3.10
C PRO A 83 6.19 -23.62 -3.21
N GLY A 84 6.12 -22.64 -2.29
CA GLY A 84 7.18 -21.62 -2.13
C GLY A 84 7.12 -20.46 -3.12
N HIS A 85 6.15 -20.43 -4.04
CA HIS A 85 5.97 -19.31 -4.94
C HIS A 85 5.28 -18.12 -4.26
N ARG A 86 5.62 -16.91 -4.72
CA ARG A 86 4.95 -15.67 -4.34
C ARG A 86 4.49 -14.92 -5.60
N LEU A 87 3.41 -14.16 -5.47
CA LEU A 87 2.80 -13.35 -6.50
C LEU A 87 3.04 -11.87 -6.21
N ARG A 88 3.22 -11.08 -7.27
CA ARG A 88 3.17 -9.61 -7.17
C ARG A 88 1.71 -9.16 -7.11
N ILE A 89 1.51 -7.91 -6.73
CA ILE A 89 0.20 -7.27 -6.88
C ILE A 89 -0.05 -7.04 -8.37
N GLU A 90 -1.28 -7.25 -8.82
CA GLU A 90 -1.70 -7.06 -10.21
C GLU A 90 -2.89 -6.08 -10.22
N PRO A 91 -3.07 -5.29 -11.29
CA PRO A 91 -2.19 -5.21 -12.45
C PRO A 91 -0.83 -4.58 -12.08
N HIS A 92 0.18 -4.81 -12.92
CA HIS A 92 1.52 -4.24 -12.78
C HIS A 92 2.12 -3.94 -14.14
#